data_AF-A0A973S0X9-F1
#
_entry.id   AF-A0A973S0X9-F1
#
_cell.length_a   1.000
_cell.length_b   1.000
_cell.length_c   1.000
_cell.angle_alpha   90.00
_cell.angle_beta   90.00
_cell.angle_gamma   90.00
#
_symmetry.space_group_name_H-M   'P 1'
#
loop_
_entity.id
_entity.type
_entity.pdbx_description
1 polymer ?
#
loop_
_entity_poly.entity_id
_entity_poly.type
_entity_poly.pdbx_seq_one_letter_code
_entity_poly.pdbx_strand_id
1 'polypeptide(L)'
;MDRNIPKAALALLDFIGSIEAPHGYDTVYGNNQAKLVKPLTSLTIDEVISAGLSWSKMFGSSAAGKLQFMRATLQRLKTKLKLSGAELMDADMQDRLGYQLLIERGYSDFVAGKIGPIAFGKALAQEWASFPVLSATKGATRSLKRGQSYYAGDGLNKALVSPERVEAMLDQVLAMAAAPAGKPASAQTPSPTTSAPAEPTKSAPAPLPPVAAPAKKKWWAGIAAALGIGAGAGGAGWHFGEWILFGGLGLVLVVVVAVWLHGKKA
;
A
#
# COMPACT_ATOMS: atom_id res chain seq x y z
N MET A 1 -17.18 9.37 10.57
CA MET A 1 -16.82 8.62 9.36
C MET A 1 -17.65 7.34 9.31
N ASP A 2 -18.21 7.02 8.15
CA ASP A 2 -19.00 5.79 7.93
C ASP A 2 -18.20 4.54 8.35
N ARG A 3 -18.86 3.59 8.98
CA ARG A 3 -18.28 2.30 9.37
C ARG A 3 -18.58 1.21 8.34
N ASN A 4 -19.49 1.47 7.41
CA ASN A 4 -19.88 0.49 6.41
C ASN A 4 -19.00 0.60 5.17
N ILE A 5 -17.95 -0.21 5.10
CA ILE A 5 -17.13 -0.32 3.90
C ILE A 5 -17.80 -1.35 2.96
N PRO A 6 -18.07 -1.01 1.68
CA PRO A 6 -18.60 -1.97 0.73
C PRO A 6 -17.69 -3.22 0.63
N LYS A 7 -18.28 -4.41 0.56
CA LYS A 7 -17.52 -5.68 0.46
C LYS A 7 -16.53 -5.69 -0.70
N ALA A 8 -16.90 -5.09 -1.83
CA ALA A 8 -16.02 -4.94 -2.99
C ALA A 8 -14.79 -4.06 -2.69
N ALA A 9 -14.97 -2.97 -1.91
CA ALA A 9 -13.87 -2.12 -1.49
C ALA A 9 -12.97 -2.84 -0.49
N LEU A 10 -13.53 -3.57 0.49
CA LEU A 10 -12.75 -4.39 1.41
C LEU A 10 -11.89 -5.42 0.67
N ALA A 11 -12.46 -6.12 -0.32
CA ALA A 11 -11.71 -7.08 -1.12
C ALA A 11 -10.52 -6.42 -1.86
N LEU A 12 -10.69 -5.18 -2.35
CA LEU A 12 -9.59 -4.42 -2.95
C LEU A 12 -8.54 -4.02 -1.92
N LEU A 13 -8.94 -3.59 -0.72
CA LEU A 13 -8.01 -3.26 0.37
C LEU A 13 -7.25 -4.49 0.88
N ASP A 14 -7.90 -5.66 0.94
CA ASP A 14 -7.26 -6.93 1.26
C ASP A 14 -6.20 -7.29 0.21
N PHE A 15 -6.54 -7.14 -1.07
CA PHE A 15 -5.59 -7.34 -2.16
C PHE A 15 -4.40 -6.39 -2.06
N ILE A 16 -4.63 -5.09 -1.89
CA ILE A 16 -3.56 -4.09 -1.70
C ILE A 16 -2.68 -4.46 -0.50
N GLY A 17 -3.31 -4.76 0.64
CA GLY A 17 -2.59 -5.10 1.86
C GLY A 17 -1.74 -6.36 1.73
N SER A 18 -2.20 -7.36 0.98
CA SER A 18 -1.42 -8.57 0.71
C SER A 18 -0.11 -8.30 -0.05
N ILE A 19 -0.05 -7.20 -0.81
CA ILE A 19 1.14 -6.78 -1.56
C ILE A 19 2.02 -5.84 -0.72
N GLU A 20 1.42 -4.82 -0.09
CA GLU A 20 2.13 -3.79 0.67
C GLU A 20 2.70 -4.31 2.00
N ALA A 21 1.93 -5.16 2.70
CA ALA A 21 2.23 -5.59 4.06
C ALA A 21 1.64 -6.99 4.32
N PRO A 22 2.26 -8.07 3.81
CA PRO A 22 1.74 -9.43 3.94
C PRO A 22 1.66 -9.92 5.40
N HIS A 23 2.30 -9.22 6.35
CA HIS A 23 2.18 -9.48 7.79
C HIS A 23 1.02 -8.74 8.46
N GLY A 24 0.18 -8.06 7.68
CA GLY A 24 -1.11 -7.52 8.12
C GLY A 24 -1.01 -6.18 8.86
N TYR A 25 -2.02 -5.91 9.69
CA TYR A 25 -2.29 -4.60 10.29
C TYR A 25 -1.23 -4.08 11.23
N ASP A 26 -0.34 -4.93 11.77
CA ASP A 26 0.75 -4.49 12.63
C ASP A 26 2.05 -4.16 11.90
N THR A 27 2.09 -4.34 10.57
CA THR A 27 3.32 -4.18 9.78
C THR A 27 3.86 -2.76 9.87
N VAL A 28 5.12 -2.62 10.26
CA VAL A 28 5.86 -1.35 10.20
C VAL A 28 6.97 -1.49 9.16
N TYR A 29 7.23 -0.43 8.40
CA TYR A 29 8.20 -0.42 7.30
C TYR A 29 9.46 -1.23 7.59
N GLY A 30 9.87 -2.06 6.63
CA GLY A 30 11.02 -2.96 6.78
C GLY A 30 10.80 -4.10 7.78
N ASN A 31 9.53 -4.43 8.08
CA ASN A 31 9.12 -5.45 9.05
C ASN A 31 9.67 -5.20 10.47
N ASN A 32 9.69 -3.93 10.88
CA ASN A 32 10.24 -3.50 12.17
C ASN A 32 9.24 -3.58 13.33
N GLN A 33 8.07 -4.21 13.15
CA GLN A 33 7.00 -4.19 14.15
C GLN A 33 7.38 -4.78 15.51
N ALA A 34 8.32 -5.75 15.52
CA ALA A 34 8.84 -6.35 16.74
C ALA A 34 9.68 -5.37 17.60
N LYS A 35 10.03 -4.19 17.07
CA LYS A 35 10.78 -3.15 17.79
C LYS A 35 9.87 -2.14 18.49
N LEU A 36 8.54 -2.24 18.34
CA LEU A 36 7.60 -1.37 19.03
C LEU A 36 7.36 -1.90 20.44
N VAL A 37 7.11 -0.97 21.38
CA VAL A 37 6.81 -1.30 22.78
C VAL A 37 5.46 -2.01 22.90
N LYS A 38 4.49 -1.66 22.05
CA LYS A 38 3.18 -2.30 21.94
C LYS A 38 2.80 -2.45 20.46
N PRO A 39 1.92 -3.41 20.09
CA PRO A 39 1.46 -3.60 18.72
C PRO A 39 0.96 -2.30 18.09
N LEU A 40 1.16 -2.12 16.79
CA LEU A 40 0.72 -0.91 16.06
C LEU A 40 -0.79 -0.71 16.20
N THR A 41 -1.56 -1.80 16.15
CA THR A 41 -3.02 -1.81 16.32
C THR A 41 -3.51 -1.35 17.69
N SER A 42 -2.61 -1.26 18.68
CA SER A 42 -2.89 -0.73 20.01
C SER A 42 -2.39 0.71 20.23
N LEU A 43 -1.76 1.31 19.21
CA LEU A 43 -1.40 2.73 19.19
C LEU A 43 -2.59 3.57 18.72
N THR A 44 -2.73 4.78 19.25
CA THR A 44 -3.65 5.77 18.68
C THR A 44 -3.07 6.37 17.39
N ILE A 45 -3.93 6.97 16.58
CA ILE A 45 -3.51 7.70 15.37
C ILE A 45 -2.43 8.75 15.72
N ASP A 46 -2.58 9.48 16.83
CA ASP A 46 -1.59 10.48 17.24
C ASP A 46 -0.27 9.86 17.72
N GLU A 47 -0.32 8.73 18.40
CA GLU A 47 0.89 7.97 18.76
C GLU A 47 1.64 7.53 17.48
N VAL A 48 0.93 7.03 16.47
CA VAL A 48 1.53 6.62 15.18
C VAL A 48 2.09 7.83 14.41
N ILE A 49 1.36 8.94 14.33
CA ILE A 49 1.83 10.18 13.68
C ILE A 49 3.08 10.72 14.37
N SER A 50 3.12 10.71 15.70
CA SER A 50 4.26 11.16 16.49
C SER A 50 5.47 10.25 16.27
N ALA A 51 5.28 8.93 16.35
CA ALA A 51 6.34 7.94 16.15
C ALA A 51 6.91 7.96 14.72
N GLY A 52 6.10 8.33 13.72
CA GLY A 52 6.49 8.33 12.31
C GLY A 52 7.74 9.15 11.99
N LEU A 53 8.02 10.25 12.69
CA LEU A 53 9.27 11.01 12.50
C LEU A 53 10.49 10.18 12.91
N SER A 54 10.40 9.49 14.04
CA SER A 54 11.45 8.61 14.54
C SER A 54 11.61 7.38 13.64
N TRP A 55 10.52 6.77 13.19
CA TRP A 55 10.55 5.62 12.28
C TRP A 55 11.19 5.95 10.93
N SER A 56 10.94 7.13 10.36
CA SER A 56 11.65 7.57 9.15
C SER A 56 13.17 7.60 9.36
N LYS A 57 13.63 8.06 10.52
CA LYS A 57 15.07 8.12 10.83
C LYS A 57 15.67 6.74 11.09
N MET A 58 14.96 5.88 11.83
CA MET A 58 15.48 4.59 12.28
C MET A 58 15.31 3.47 11.26
N PHE A 59 14.20 3.48 10.53
CA PHE A 59 13.78 2.39 9.63
C PHE A 59 13.83 2.80 8.16
N GLY A 60 13.94 4.10 7.85
CA GLY A 60 14.01 4.63 6.48
C GLY A 60 12.67 5.12 5.93
N SER A 61 11.55 4.81 6.59
CA SER A 61 10.22 5.33 6.25
C SER A 61 9.28 5.29 7.46
N SER A 62 8.28 6.17 7.43
CA SER A 62 7.18 6.19 8.41
C SER A 62 6.03 5.24 8.07
N ALA A 63 6.12 4.47 6.97
CA ALA A 63 5.03 3.62 6.52
C ALA A 63 4.63 2.58 7.58
N ALA A 64 3.33 2.51 7.84
CA ALA A 64 2.78 1.66 8.90
C ALA A 64 1.39 1.12 8.54
N GLY A 65 1.09 -0.06 9.06
CA GLY A 65 -0.18 -0.75 8.88
C GLY A 65 -0.24 -1.60 7.61
N LYS A 66 -1.37 -2.31 7.47
CA LYS A 66 -1.69 -3.19 6.33
C LYS A 66 -1.59 -2.45 4.99
N LEU A 67 -1.85 -1.14 4.98
CA LEU A 67 -1.86 -0.32 3.77
C LEU A 67 -0.69 0.67 3.70
N GLN A 68 0.34 0.48 4.56
CA GLN A 68 1.58 1.26 4.57
C GLN A 68 1.36 2.78 4.60
N PHE A 69 0.49 3.25 5.48
CA PHE A 69 0.20 4.67 5.65
C PHE A 69 1.43 5.47 6.04
N MET A 70 1.77 6.48 5.25
CA MET A 70 2.79 7.45 5.60
C MET A 70 2.29 8.42 6.67
N ARG A 71 3.20 8.94 7.51
CA ARG A 71 2.87 9.95 8.53
C ARG A 71 2.10 11.15 7.95
N ALA A 72 2.55 11.69 6.83
CA ALA A 72 1.90 12.83 6.17
C ALA A 72 0.48 12.47 5.68
N THR A 73 0.28 11.24 5.22
CA THR A 73 -1.04 10.73 4.83
C THR A 73 -1.97 10.62 6.04
N LEU A 74 -1.50 10.09 7.16
CA LEU A 74 -2.29 10.03 8.39
C LEU A 74 -2.67 11.42 8.92
N GLN A 75 -1.74 12.38 8.89
CA GLN A 75 -2.03 13.78 9.26
C GLN A 75 -3.11 14.39 8.37
N ARG A 76 -3.02 14.18 7.04
CA ARG A 76 -4.02 14.65 6.08
C ARG A 76 -5.39 14.02 6.36
N LEU A 77 -5.44 12.70 6.50
CA LEU A 77 -6.68 11.96 6.74
C LEU A 77 -7.32 12.32 8.07
N LYS A 78 -6.53 12.47 9.15
CA LYS A 78 -7.01 12.95 10.45
C LYS A 78 -7.75 14.28 10.31
N THR A 79 -7.14 15.26 9.65
CA THR A 79 -7.75 16.57 9.40
C THR A 79 -9.00 16.47 8.54
N LYS A 80 -8.90 15.78 7.39
CA LYS A 80 -10.01 15.65 6.43
C LYS A 80 -11.24 15.00 7.03
N LEU A 81 -11.03 13.95 7.82
CA LEU A 81 -12.10 13.15 8.43
C LEU A 81 -12.52 13.67 9.81
N LYS A 82 -11.88 14.75 10.29
CA LYS A 82 -12.12 15.36 11.60
C LYS A 82 -11.98 14.35 12.75
N LEU A 83 -10.96 13.48 12.65
CA LEU A 83 -10.64 12.52 13.71
C LEU A 83 -9.95 13.22 14.87
N SER A 84 -10.24 12.79 16.09
CA SER A 84 -9.63 13.36 17.29
C SER A 84 -8.13 13.05 17.36
N GLY A 85 -7.73 11.89 16.84
CA GLY A 85 -6.39 11.33 16.96
C GLY A 85 -6.26 10.33 18.12
N ALA A 86 -7.25 10.26 19.00
CA ALA A 86 -7.31 9.31 20.12
C ALA A 86 -7.85 7.94 19.69
N GLU A 87 -8.41 7.83 18.48
CA GLU A 87 -8.85 6.55 17.95
C GLU A 87 -7.65 5.62 17.74
N LEU A 88 -7.84 4.33 17.99
CA LEU A 88 -6.82 3.31 17.77
C LEU A 88 -6.57 3.11 16.28
N MET A 89 -5.33 2.80 15.93
CA MET A 89 -4.91 2.37 14.60
C MET A 89 -5.20 0.88 14.39
N ASP A 90 -6.35 0.41 14.87
CA ASP A 90 -6.80 -0.98 14.76
C ASP A 90 -7.19 -1.36 13.32
N ALA A 91 -7.59 -2.61 13.12
CA ALA A 91 -7.93 -3.12 11.80
C ALA A 91 -9.09 -2.35 11.15
N ASP A 92 -10.16 -2.06 11.90
CA ASP A 92 -11.32 -1.30 11.39
C ASP A 92 -10.92 0.11 10.98
N MET A 93 -10.14 0.81 11.81
CA MET A 93 -9.67 2.15 11.49
C MET A 93 -8.78 2.15 10.24
N GLN A 94 -7.86 1.19 10.12
CA GLN A 94 -7.00 1.07 8.95
C GLN A 94 -7.80 0.83 7.67
N ASP A 95 -8.78 -0.07 7.67
CA ASP A 95 -9.59 -0.32 6.49
C ASP A 95 -10.46 0.91 6.14
N ARG A 96 -10.97 1.63 7.14
CA ARG A 96 -11.73 2.87 6.91
C ARG A 96 -10.86 3.97 6.30
N LEU A 97 -9.67 4.20 6.86
CA LEU A 97 -8.69 5.14 6.30
C LEU A 97 -8.28 4.73 4.87
N GLY A 98 -8.09 3.44 4.62
CA GLY A 98 -7.82 2.88 3.30
C GLY A 98 -8.95 3.12 2.31
N TYR A 99 -10.19 2.92 2.74
CA TYR A 99 -11.36 3.18 1.91
C TYR A 99 -11.49 4.67 1.56
N GLN A 100 -11.16 5.57 2.49
CA GLN A 100 -11.09 7.00 2.19
C GLN A 100 -10.05 7.32 1.10
N LEU A 101 -8.90 6.64 1.09
CA LEU A 101 -7.90 6.79 0.02
C LEU A 101 -8.44 6.25 -1.31
N LEU A 102 -9.12 5.11 -1.32
CA LEU A 102 -9.78 4.59 -2.52
C LEU A 102 -10.80 5.59 -3.10
N ILE A 103 -11.61 6.22 -2.25
CA ILE A 103 -12.55 7.28 -2.67
C ILE A 103 -11.78 8.46 -3.29
N GLU A 104 -10.68 8.91 -2.68
CA GLU A 104 -9.83 9.97 -3.23
C GLU A 104 -9.24 9.61 -4.60
N ARG A 105 -9.02 8.32 -4.86
CA ARG A 105 -8.52 7.79 -6.14
C ARG A 105 -9.61 7.44 -7.16
N GLY A 106 -10.88 7.75 -6.86
CA GLY A 106 -11.98 7.59 -7.80
C GLY A 106 -12.68 6.23 -7.75
N TYR A 107 -12.57 5.48 -6.64
CA TYR A 107 -13.26 4.19 -6.48
C TYR A 107 -14.75 4.27 -6.78
N SER A 108 -15.45 5.31 -6.28
CA SER A 108 -16.88 5.48 -6.51
C SER A 108 -17.21 5.67 -7.99
N ASP A 109 -16.38 6.38 -8.74
CA ASP A 109 -16.55 6.57 -10.17
C ASP A 109 -16.19 5.30 -10.95
N PHE A 110 -15.23 4.52 -10.47
CA PHE A 110 -14.85 3.24 -11.06
C PHE A 110 -15.99 2.23 -10.96
N VAL A 111 -16.54 2.00 -9.76
CA VAL A 111 -17.65 1.05 -9.58
C VAL A 111 -18.95 1.53 -10.22
N ALA A 112 -19.10 2.84 -10.45
CA ALA A 112 -20.20 3.41 -11.22
C ALA A 112 -19.98 3.37 -12.75
N GLY A 113 -18.84 2.83 -13.23
CA GLY A 113 -18.51 2.73 -14.65
C GLY A 113 -18.14 4.04 -15.33
N LYS A 114 -17.90 5.13 -14.58
CA LYS A 114 -17.52 6.44 -15.13
C LYS A 114 -16.04 6.54 -15.47
N ILE A 115 -15.19 5.77 -14.79
CA ILE A 115 -13.77 5.61 -15.15
C ILE A 115 -13.47 4.13 -15.39
N GLY A 116 -12.67 3.85 -16.42
CA GLY A 116 -12.27 2.48 -16.76
C GLY A 116 -11.12 1.96 -15.90
N PRO A 117 -10.83 0.66 -15.98
CA PRO A 117 -9.79 0.00 -15.17
C PRO A 117 -8.39 0.58 -15.39
N ILE A 118 -8.05 1.03 -16.61
CA ILE A 118 -6.75 1.67 -16.88
C ILE A 118 -6.59 2.97 -16.09
N ALA A 119 -7.63 3.81 -16.05
CA ALA A 119 -7.59 5.09 -15.35
C ALA A 119 -7.54 4.87 -13.83
N PHE A 120 -8.40 3.98 -13.31
CA PHE A 120 -8.41 3.66 -11.88
C PHE A 120 -7.14 2.95 -11.44
N GLY A 121 -6.62 1.99 -12.21
CA GLY A 121 -5.35 1.31 -11.94
C GLY A 121 -4.15 2.27 -11.91
N LYS A 122 -4.12 3.29 -12.78
CA LYS A 122 -3.13 4.37 -12.66
C LYS A 122 -3.31 5.15 -11.35
N ALA A 123 -4.54 5.47 -10.95
CA ALA A 123 -4.81 6.17 -9.70
C ALA A 123 -4.39 5.34 -8.46
N LEU A 124 -4.57 4.02 -8.50
CA LEU A 124 -4.04 3.10 -7.48
C LEU A 124 -2.51 3.15 -7.43
N ALA A 125 -1.83 3.08 -8.58
CA ALA A 125 -0.36 3.16 -8.65
C ALA A 125 0.21 4.51 -8.17
N GLN A 126 -0.61 5.57 -8.14
CA GLN A 126 -0.25 6.87 -7.57
C GLN A 126 -0.44 6.95 -6.05
N GLU A 127 -1.09 5.98 -5.42
CA GLU A 127 -1.24 5.89 -3.96
C GLU A 127 -0.30 4.82 -3.40
N TRP A 128 -0.24 3.65 -4.04
CA TRP A 128 0.54 2.50 -3.63
C TRP A 128 1.66 2.23 -4.63
N ALA A 129 2.90 2.51 -4.23
CA ALA A 129 4.06 2.43 -5.12
C ALA A 129 4.37 1.00 -5.60
N SER A 130 3.88 -0.02 -4.89
CA SER A 130 3.97 -1.42 -5.28
C SER A 130 3.06 -1.79 -6.47
N PHE A 131 2.14 -0.92 -6.85
CA PHE A 131 1.23 -1.17 -7.97
C PHE A 131 1.82 -0.70 -9.31
N PRO A 132 1.59 -1.47 -10.40
CA PRO A 132 2.00 -1.08 -11.73
C PRO A 132 1.01 -0.11 -12.38
N VAL A 133 1.49 0.71 -13.32
CA VAL A 133 0.62 1.32 -14.33
C VAL A 133 0.15 0.26 -15.31
N LEU A 134 -1.12 0.32 -15.71
CA LEU A 134 -1.75 -0.68 -16.58
C LEU A 134 -1.62 -0.38 -18.08
N SER A 135 -1.09 0.79 -18.42
CA SER A 135 -0.80 1.19 -19.80
C SER A 135 0.41 2.14 -19.83
N ALA A 136 0.96 2.38 -21.03
CA ALA A 136 2.00 3.39 -21.18
C ALA A 136 1.43 4.77 -20.79
N THR A 137 2.14 5.51 -19.93
CA THR A 137 1.64 6.78 -19.41
C THR A 137 2.77 7.68 -18.90
N LYS A 138 2.48 8.95 -18.62
CA LYS A 138 3.39 9.82 -17.87
C LYS A 138 3.33 9.45 -16.37
N GLY A 139 4.47 9.02 -15.84
CA GLY A 139 4.71 8.81 -14.41
C GLY A 139 5.13 10.09 -13.69
N ALA A 140 5.60 9.95 -12.45
CA ALA A 140 6.02 11.09 -11.64
C ALA A 140 7.16 11.91 -12.27
N THR A 141 8.16 11.23 -12.86
CA THR A 141 9.38 11.88 -13.37
C THR A 141 9.69 11.54 -14.84
N ARG A 142 9.01 10.55 -15.42
CA ARG A 142 9.31 10.03 -16.76
C ARG A 142 8.11 9.37 -17.42
N SER A 143 8.22 9.10 -18.71
CA SER A 143 7.30 8.20 -19.41
C SER A 143 7.53 6.76 -18.94
N LEU A 144 6.42 6.06 -18.72
CA LEU A 144 6.37 4.70 -18.20
C LEU A 144 5.79 3.75 -19.24
N LYS A 145 6.24 2.50 -19.18
CA LYS A 145 5.65 1.35 -19.85
C LYS A 145 4.71 0.64 -18.86
N ARG A 146 3.72 -0.09 -19.41
CA ARG A 146 2.86 -1.00 -18.64
C ARG A 146 3.72 -1.91 -17.74
N GLY A 147 3.29 -2.13 -16.50
CA GLY A 147 4.01 -2.95 -15.52
C GLY A 147 5.01 -2.21 -14.65
N GLN A 148 5.31 -0.93 -14.93
CA GLN A 148 6.20 -0.12 -14.09
C GLN A 148 5.43 0.57 -12.96
N SER A 149 6.08 0.79 -11.81
CA SER A 149 5.53 1.67 -10.77
C SER A 149 5.36 3.09 -11.30
N TYR A 150 4.35 3.82 -10.80
CA TYR A 150 4.16 5.24 -11.11
C TYR A 150 5.41 6.10 -10.77
N TYR A 151 6.19 5.63 -9.81
CA TYR A 151 7.40 6.28 -9.31
C TYR A 151 8.70 5.72 -9.92
N ALA A 152 8.61 4.85 -10.93
CA ALA A 152 9.80 4.25 -11.51
C ALA A 152 10.81 5.31 -11.97
N GLY A 153 12.05 5.17 -11.51
CA GLY A 153 13.13 6.11 -11.81
C GLY A 153 13.72 6.83 -10.60
N ASP A 154 13.10 6.72 -9.43
CA ASP A 154 13.63 7.26 -8.16
C ASP A 154 14.68 6.36 -7.48
N GLY A 155 14.90 5.16 -8.01
CA GLY A 155 15.85 4.18 -7.46
C GLY A 155 15.33 3.41 -6.24
N LEU A 156 14.12 3.71 -5.75
CA LEU A 156 13.55 3.15 -4.53
C LEU A 156 12.30 2.30 -4.83
N ASN A 157 11.38 2.83 -5.64
CA ASN A 157 10.06 2.25 -5.83
C ASN A 157 10.01 1.28 -7.02
N LYS A 158 9.33 0.15 -6.82
CA LYS A 158 9.14 -0.91 -7.84
C LYS A 158 7.75 -1.50 -7.71
N ALA A 159 7.17 -1.90 -8.84
CA ALA A 159 5.94 -2.68 -8.84
C ALA A 159 6.22 -4.10 -8.33
N LEU A 160 5.37 -4.60 -7.44
CA LEU A 160 5.46 -5.92 -6.82
C LEU A 160 4.33 -6.86 -7.26
N VAL A 161 3.40 -6.36 -8.06
CA VAL A 161 2.28 -7.12 -8.63
C VAL A 161 2.20 -6.88 -10.14
N SER A 162 1.80 -7.91 -10.90
CA SER A 162 1.67 -7.78 -12.35
C SER A 162 0.40 -7.02 -12.73
N PRO A 163 0.38 -6.30 -13.87
CA PRO A 163 -0.81 -5.65 -14.37
C PRO A 163 -2.04 -6.58 -14.47
N GLU A 164 -1.85 -7.82 -14.93
CA GLU A 164 -2.92 -8.81 -15.11
C GLU A 164 -3.60 -9.15 -13.79
N ARG A 165 -2.82 -9.26 -12.71
CA ARG A 165 -3.38 -9.50 -11.36
C ARG A 165 -4.17 -8.32 -10.86
N VAL A 166 -3.75 -7.10 -11.17
CA VAL A 166 -4.50 -5.89 -10.83
C VAL A 166 -5.79 -5.82 -11.64
N GLU A 167 -5.72 -6.02 -12.96
CA GLU A 167 -6.88 -6.05 -13.86
C GLU A 167 -7.92 -7.08 -13.40
N ALA A 168 -7.49 -8.32 -13.09
CA ALA A 168 -8.37 -9.36 -12.57
C ALA A 168 -9.03 -8.98 -11.23
N MET A 169 -8.28 -8.32 -10.33
CA MET A 169 -8.86 -7.82 -9.09
C MET A 169 -9.90 -6.71 -9.34
N LEU A 170 -9.62 -5.81 -10.29
CA LEU A 170 -10.56 -4.73 -10.65
C LEU A 170 -11.84 -5.29 -11.27
N ASP A 171 -11.76 -6.33 -12.11
CA ASP A 171 -12.92 -7.03 -12.64
C ASP A 171 -13.74 -7.69 -11.52
N GLN A 172 -13.06 -8.32 -10.55
CA GLN A 172 -13.72 -8.88 -9.36
C GLN A 172 -14.43 -7.81 -8.53
N VAL A 173 -13.82 -6.64 -8.35
CA VAL A 173 -14.44 -5.50 -7.65
C VAL A 173 -15.73 -5.07 -8.35
N LEU A 174 -15.72 -4.94 -9.68
CA LEU A 174 -16.90 -4.57 -10.46
C LEU A 174 -18.01 -5.63 -10.33
N ALA A 175 -17.66 -6.91 -10.44
CA ALA A 175 -18.62 -8.01 -10.27
C ALA A 175 -19.25 -8.02 -8.86
N MET A 176 -18.45 -7.81 -7.82
CA MET A 176 -18.92 -7.74 -6.43
C MET A 176 -19.78 -6.50 -6.16
N ALA A 177 -19.47 -5.37 -6.80
CA ALA A 177 -20.23 -4.13 -6.66
C ALA A 177 -21.58 -4.18 -7.41
N ALA A 178 -21.65 -4.91 -8.53
CA ALA A 178 -22.87 -5.09 -9.31
C ALA A 178 -23.81 -6.17 -8.74
N ALA A 179 -23.29 -7.08 -7.90
CA ALA A 179 -24.11 -8.13 -7.29
C ALA A 179 -25.18 -7.50 -6.38
N PRO A 180 -26.48 -7.80 -6.57
CA PRO A 180 -27.52 -7.31 -5.68
C PRO A 180 -27.23 -7.78 -4.24
N ALA A 181 -27.32 -6.86 -3.27
CA ALA A 181 -27.28 -7.21 -1.85
C ALA A 181 -28.32 -8.31 -1.61
N GLY A 182 -27.82 -9.53 -1.33
CA GLY A 182 -28.52 -10.76 -1.68
C GLY A 182 -29.97 -10.84 -1.22
N LYS A 183 -30.84 -11.34 -2.12
CA LYS A 183 -31.87 -12.30 -1.69
C LYS A 183 -31.15 -13.42 -0.93
N PRO A 184 -31.67 -13.89 0.22
CA PRO A 184 -31.09 -15.06 0.87
C PRO A 184 -31.04 -16.19 -0.15
N ALA A 185 -29.88 -16.85 -0.22
CA ALA A 185 -29.69 -18.06 -0.99
C ALA A 185 -30.88 -18.98 -0.71
N SER A 186 -31.67 -19.26 -1.74
CA SER A 186 -32.72 -20.27 -1.68
C SER A 186 -32.06 -21.53 -1.14
N ALA A 187 -32.56 -22.00 0.01
CA ALA A 187 -32.18 -23.25 0.61
C ALA A 187 -32.16 -24.32 -0.49
N GLN A 188 -30.96 -24.81 -0.82
CA GLN A 188 -30.85 -26.08 -1.51
C GLN A 188 -31.23 -27.13 -0.48
N THR A 189 -32.50 -27.52 -0.49
CA THR A 189 -32.99 -28.72 0.18
C THR A 189 -32.12 -29.89 -0.27
N PRO A 190 -31.36 -30.56 0.62
CA PRO A 190 -30.73 -31.82 0.24
C PRO A 190 -31.85 -32.85 0.07
N SER A 191 -32.11 -33.27 -1.18
CA SER A 191 -32.92 -34.46 -1.42
C SER A 191 -32.18 -35.69 -0.89
N PRO A 192 -32.87 -36.62 -0.19
CA PRO A 192 -32.24 -37.74 0.47
C PRO A 192 -31.87 -38.80 -0.58
N THR A 193 -30.66 -39.34 -0.51
CA THR A 193 -30.37 -40.65 -1.09
C THR A 193 -30.00 -41.60 0.03
N THR A 194 -30.93 -42.53 0.21
CA THR A 194 -30.94 -43.81 0.90
C THR A 194 -29.59 -44.41 1.29
N SER A 195 -29.58 -44.80 2.57
CA SER A 195 -28.59 -45.55 3.33
C SER A 195 -28.62 -47.06 3.00
N ALA A 196 -27.46 -47.73 2.95
CA ALA A 196 -27.24 -49.16 3.25
C ALA A 196 -25.72 -49.51 3.17
N PRO A 197 -25.18 -50.48 3.95
CA PRO A 197 -24.29 -50.18 5.10
C PRO A 197 -22.82 -50.72 5.05
N ALA A 198 -22.03 -50.18 6.01
CA ALA A 198 -20.67 -50.46 6.55
C ALA A 198 -20.06 -51.88 6.37
N GLU A 199 -18.83 -52.03 5.82
CA GLU A 199 -17.46 -52.02 6.43
C GLU A 199 -17.01 -53.39 7.02
N PRO A 200 -15.70 -53.78 7.06
CA PRO A 200 -14.65 -53.02 7.76
C PRO A 200 -13.24 -52.95 7.13
N THR A 201 -12.62 -51.78 7.34
CA THR A 201 -11.20 -51.46 7.67
C THR A 201 -10.02 -52.36 7.21
N LYS A 202 -9.02 -51.71 6.59
CA LYS A 202 -7.62 -51.99 6.90
C LYS A 202 -6.75 -50.72 6.90
N SER A 203 -6.25 -50.46 8.09
CA SER A 203 -5.28 -49.49 8.62
C SER A 203 -4.33 -48.74 7.66
N ALA A 204 -4.17 -47.45 7.99
CA ALA A 204 -3.13 -46.53 7.55
C ALA A 204 -1.69 -46.99 7.89
N PRO A 205 -0.68 -46.44 7.19
CA PRO A 205 0.61 -46.16 7.78
C PRO A 205 0.81 -44.65 8.04
N ALA A 206 1.46 -44.39 9.16
CA ALA A 206 1.87 -43.09 9.69
C ALA A 206 2.82 -42.31 8.74
N PRO A 207 2.91 -40.97 8.90
CA PRO A 207 3.79 -40.12 8.09
C PRO A 207 5.27 -40.33 8.42
N LEU A 208 6.08 -40.37 7.36
CA LEU A 208 7.55 -40.41 7.37
C LEU A 208 8.16 -39.04 7.75
N PRO A 209 9.43 -39.01 8.24
CA PRO A 209 10.05 -37.91 8.99
C PRO A 209 10.24 -36.59 8.22
N PRO A 210 10.52 -35.47 8.94
CA PRO A 210 10.63 -34.14 8.34
C PRO A 210 11.78 -34.05 7.34
N VAL A 211 11.46 -33.61 6.13
CA VAL A 211 12.45 -33.22 5.12
C VAL A 211 13.14 -31.93 5.56
N ALA A 212 14.47 -31.97 5.48
CA ALA A 212 15.40 -30.96 5.94
C ALA A 212 15.15 -29.55 5.35
N ALA A 213 15.38 -28.55 6.19
CA ALA A 213 15.33 -27.13 5.86
C ALA A 213 16.35 -26.76 4.76
N PRO A 214 15.96 -26.02 3.71
CA PRO A 214 16.93 -25.37 2.85
C PRO A 214 17.55 -24.16 3.54
N ALA A 215 18.87 -24.11 3.44
CA ALA A 215 19.78 -23.21 4.13
C ALA A 215 19.54 -21.72 3.85
N LYS A 216 19.81 -20.91 4.89
CA LYS A 216 19.80 -19.45 4.93
C LYS A 216 20.67 -18.87 3.81
N LYS A 217 20.07 -18.18 2.83
CA LYS A 217 20.80 -17.25 1.96
C LYS A 217 20.65 -15.83 2.50
N LYS A 218 21.76 -15.31 3.02
CA LYS A 218 21.94 -13.91 3.41
C LYS A 218 21.85 -13.04 2.15
N TRP A 219 20.78 -12.28 2.01
CA TRP A 219 20.72 -11.17 1.05
C TRP A 219 20.78 -9.85 1.81
N TRP A 220 21.99 -9.47 2.19
CA TRP A 220 22.35 -8.11 2.61
C TRP A 220 23.82 -7.89 2.25
N ALA A 221 24.09 -7.20 1.15
CA ALA A 221 25.35 -6.49 0.90
C ALA A 221 25.23 -5.70 -0.41
N GLY A 222 25.50 -4.40 -0.36
CA GLY A 222 25.72 -3.60 -1.56
C GLY A 222 25.42 -2.11 -1.44
N ILE A 223 25.96 -1.41 -0.44
CA ILE A 223 26.22 0.04 -0.58
C ILE A 223 27.65 0.32 -0.12
N ALA A 224 28.55 0.48 -1.10
CA ALA A 224 29.72 1.34 -1.00
C ALA A 224 30.32 1.58 -2.40
N ALA A 225 30.77 2.83 -2.57
CA ALA A 225 31.69 3.36 -3.58
C ALA A 225 31.19 3.58 -5.02
N ALA A 226 30.96 4.86 -5.35
CA ALA A 226 31.84 5.58 -6.29
C ALA A 226 31.53 7.10 -6.24
N LEU A 227 32.23 7.81 -5.35
CA LEU A 227 32.52 9.23 -5.54
C LEU A 227 33.65 9.33 -6.56
N GLY A 228 33.31 9.59 -7.82
CA GLY A 228 34.25 10.04 -8.84
C GLY A 228 34.15 11.56 -8.96
N ILE A 229 34.96 12.27 -8.18
CA ILE A 229 35.22 13.71 -8.37
C ILE A 229 36.16 13.82 -9.58
N GLY A 230 35.64 14.33 -10.69
CA GLY A 230 36.41 14.79 -11.84
C GLY A 230 36.07 16.26 -12.06
N ALA A 231 37.06 17.12 -11.82
CA ALA A 231 36.98 18.57 -11.93
C ALA A 231 36.58 19.04 -13.35
N GLY A 232 35.74 20.07 -13.42
CA GLY A 232 35.41 20.79 -14.65
C GLY A 232 34.81 22.15 -14.31
N ALA A 233 35.62 23.19 -14.46
CA ALA A 233 35.28 24.58 -14.23
C ALA A 233 34.26 25.11 -15.26
N GLY A 234 33.43 26.09 -14.86
CA GLY A 234 32.82 27.01 -15.81
C GLY A 234 31.39 27.46 -15.47
N GLY A 235 31.27 28.69 -14.96
CA GLY A 235 30.43 29.72 -15.61
C GLY A 235 28.93 29.76 -15.36
N ALA A 236 28.54 30.77 -14.57
CA ALA A 236 27.50 31.76 -14.87
C ALA A 236 25.99 31.41 -14.77
N GLY A 237 25.25 32.33 -14.15
CA GLY A 237 23.85 32.62 -14.50
C GLY A 237 22.83 32.41 -13.38
N TRP A 238 22.75 33.34 -12.42
CA TRP A 238 21.57 33.49 -11.57
C TRP A 238 20.54 34.37 -12.30
N HIS A 239 19.40 33.80 -12.68
CA HIS A 239 18.23 34.56 -13.09
C HIS A 239 17.04 34.16 -12.23
N PHE A 240 16.60 35.11 -11.40
CA PHE A 240 15.30 35.10 -10.74
C PHE A 240 14.23 35.37 -11.80
N GLY A 241 13.23 34.49 -11.89
CA GLY A 241 12.05 34.67 -12.73
C GLY A 241 10.80 34.22 -11.98
N GLU A 242 9.94 35.20 -11.69
CA GLU A 242 8.62 35.05 -11.08
C GLU A 242 7.72 34.09 -11.88
N TRP A 243 6.92 33.28 -11.16
CA TRP A 243 5.70 32.68 -11.71
C TRP A 243 4.57 32.85 -10.71
N ILE A 244 3.69 33.80 -11.01
CA ILE A 244 2.30 33.81 -10.54
C ILE A 244 1.52 32.88 -11.50
N LEU A 245 0.70 31.97 -10.96
CA LEU A 245 -0.74 31.81 -11.27
C LEU A 245 -1.29 30.36 -11.15
N PHE A 246 -2.50 30.32 -10.56
CA PHE A 246 -3.61 29.36 -10.68
C PHE A 246 -3.55 27.93 -10.09
N GLY A 247 -4.51 27.70 -9.18
CA GLY A 247 -5.46 26.58 -9.32
C GLY A 247 -5.12 25.31 -8.54
N GLY A 248 -5.90 25.02 -7.50
CA GLY A 248 -5.70 23.91 -6.59
C GLY A 248 -5.58 22.53 -7.24
N LEU A 249 -4.47 21.86 -6.96
CA LEU A 249 -4.41 20.42 -6.72
C LEU A 249 -3.28 20.20 -5.72
N GLY A 250 -3.60 19.68 -4.53
CA GLY A 250 -2.63 19.40 -3.48
C GLY A 250 -1.64 18.33 -3.93
N LEU A 251 -0.55 18.77 -4.53
CA LEU A 251 0.61 17.96 -4.87
C LEU A 251 1.34 17.64 -3.55
N VAL A 252 1.26 16.39 -3.10
CA VAL A 252 2.10 15.87 -2.01
C VAL A 252 3.52 15.79 -2.56
N LEU A 253 4.23 16.91 -2.42
CA LEU A 253 5.65 17.05 -2.70
C LEU A 253 6.39 16.40 -1.52
N VAL A 254 7.06 15.28 -1.77
CA VAL A 254 8.05 14.73 -0.84
C VAL A 254 9.27 15.64 -0.90
N VAL A 255 9.27 16.68 -0.06
CA VAL A 255 10.44 17.52 0.20
C VAL A 255 11.27 16.81 1.27
N VAL A 256 12.41 16.25 0.88
CA VAL A 256 13.49 15.97 1.83
C VAL A 256 14.38 17.20 1.89
N VAL A 257 14.43 17.78 3.08
CA VAL A 257 15.17 18.98 3.47
C VAL A 257 16.67 18.79 3.23
N ALA A 258 17.25 19.59 2.33
CA ALA A 258 18.68 19.86 2.29
C ALA A 258 18.94 21.24 2.91
N VAL A 259 18.91 21.32 4.23
CA VAL A 259 19.46 22.45 5.01
C VAL A 259 20.05 21.85 6.26
N TRP A 260 21.38 21.67 6.30
CA TRP A 260 22.23 21.94 7.47
C TRP A 260 23.69 21.57 7.18
N LEU A 261 24.49 22.50 6.65
CA LEU A 261 25.94 22.56 6.89
C LEU A 261 26.40 24.01 6.69
N HIS A 262 26.07 24.87 7.65
CA HIS A 262 26.84 26.06 7.99
C HIS A 262 26.82 26.19 9.50
N GLY A 263 28.00 26.13 10.12
CA GLY A 263 28.17 26.42 11.54
C GLY A 263 28.93 25.36 12.32
N LYS A 264 30.26 25.31 12.13
CA LYS A 264 31.30 25.32 13.19
C LYS A 264 32.57 24.65 12.68
N LYS A 265 33.59 25.46 12.44
CA LYS A 265 34.88 25.40 13.15
C LYS A 265 35.63 26.73 12.94
N ALA A 266 36.37 27.08 13.98
CA ALA A 266 37.02 28.35 14.25
C ALA A 266 38.04 28.79 13.18
#